data_AF-A0A838Q7B1-F1
#
_entry.id   AF-A0A838Q7B1-F1
#
_cell.length_a   1.000
_cell.length_b   1.000
_cell.length_c   1.000
_cell.angle_alpha   90.00
_cell.angle_beta   90.00
_cell.angle_gamma   90.00
#
_symmetry.space_group_name_H-M   'P 1'
#
loop_
_entity.id
_entity.type
_entity.pdbx_description
1 polymer ?
#
loop_
_entity_poly.entity_id
_entity_poly.type
_entity_poly.pdbx_seq_one_letter_code
_entity_poly.pdbx_strand_id
1 'polypeptide(L)'
;MSRITTWAHTKLFLLLTLAPLALVQHAFAYIAKGDHWTLNRHVVMHLSLGGSSPLVDGFTSFNQSAADALKIWNGYLAHLKFVPQEASSLPPGNSDSDNSVFFTDSIYGEAFGNRTLAVSLISTRDKVITETDVLFNNAFTWNSYRGVLQGSPEDLHRVALHEFGHVLGLDHPDEGGQRVTAIMNSIISNTDSLQQDDIAGAQSLYSSGPAYLNSVATSGLVNLSTRAFVGTGDNVLIGGFIIQGSQAATVVLRAIGNSLAARGVDSPLTDPQLELRNSNGTLLGQNDDWIDGADAVTIASYGLDPSNSRESALLRSLNPGEYTTIVKAFDNGDGDLTGTGLVELYDLHTTAGRPGNISARGQVLTGNDVMIAGFIIGGSQPKEVVIRGLGPSLTSEGIAQALPDPTIEVHDAAGNLILANDDWEADANAGRVRDAGLAPKEVREAALYANLKAGSYTAVLRGFENSTGIGLVEVYDLTPAP
;
A
#
# COMPACT_ATOMS: atom_id res chain seq x y z
N MET A 1 23.34 14.39 29.54
CA MET A 1 22.00 14.76 29.04
C MET A 1 21.94 14.38 27.57
N SER A 2 21.48 13.17 27.30
CA SER A 2 21.31 12.64 25.94
C SER A 2 20.37 13.57 25.14
N ARG A 3 20.61 13.71 23.83
CA ARG A 3 19.85 14.53 22.87
C ARG A 3 19.06 13.62 21.95
N ILE A 4 17.95 14.13 21.43
CA ILE A 4 17.24 13.58 20.27
C ILE A 4 17.40 14.62 19.15
N THR A 5 17.64 14.20 17.91
CA THR A 5 17.95 15.13 16.81
C THR A 5 17.40 14.63 15.49
N THR A 6 16.87 15.54 14.66
CA THR A 6 16.53 15.30 13.25
C THR A 6 17.67 15.78 12.33
N TRP A 7 17.94 15.06 11.24
CA TRP A 7 18.85 15.49 10.17
C TRP A 7 18.05 15.72 8.88
N ALA A 8 18.23 16.87 8.24
CA ALA A 8 17.65 17.18 6.94
C ALA A 8 18.74 17.26 5.87
N HIS A 9 18.60 16.52 4.77
CA HIS A 9 19.43 16.71 3.58
C HIS A 9 19.01 18.00 2.84
N THR A 10 20.01 18.79 2.46
CA THR A 10 19.90 20.21 2.08
C THR A 10 19.48 20.43 0.62
N LYS A 11 18.59 21.40 0.32
CA LYS A 11 18.68 22.26 -0.87
C LYS A 11 18.28 23.72 -0.58
N LEU A 12 19.02 24.61 -1.25
CA LEU A 12 19.21 26.07 -1.10
C LEU A 12 17.98 26.93 -1.44
N PHE A 13 17.64 27.95 -0.63
CA PHE A 13 16.88 29.12 -1.14
C PHE A 13 17.16 30.46 -0.41
N LEU A 14 17.00 31.52 -1.22
CA LEU A 14 17.34 32.93 -1.07
C LEU A 14 16.42 33.67 -0.07
N LEU A 15 17.01 34.55 0.75
CA LEU A 15 16.31 35.42 1.69
C LEU A 15 15.54 36.55 0.97
N LEU A 16 14.26 36.74 1.30
CA LEU A 16 13.61 38.05 1.23
C LEU A 16 12.80 38.31 2.51
N THR A 17 13.09 39.45 3.13
CA THR A 17 12.51 39.94 4.39
C THR A 17 11.21 40.71 4.18
N LEU A 18 10.21 40.52 5.06
CA LEU A 18 9.22 41.55 5.41
C LEU A 18 8.58 41.31 6.80
N ALA A 19 8.28 42.42 7.47
CA ALA A 19 8.05 42.62 8.91
C ALA A 19 6.60 42.32 9.39
N PRO A 20 6.31 42.30 10.72
CA PRO A 20 5.21 41.52 11.30
C PRO A 20 3.91 42.32 11.53
N LEU A 21 2.77 41.63 11.44
CA LEU A 21 1.53 42.00 12.13
C LEU A 21 1.26 40.95 13.22
N ALA A 22 1.36 41.37 14.48
CA ALA A 22 1.13 40.51 15.63
C ALA A 22 -0.37 40.30 15.89
N LEU A 23 -0.85 39.08 15.65
CA LEU A 23 -1.95 38.50 16.43
C LEU A 23 -1.31 37.58 17.48
N VAL A 24 -1.59 37.84 18.76
CA VAL A 24 -1.17 36.96 19.85
C VAL A 24 -2.08 35.73 19.85
N GLN A 25 -1.74 34.72 19.04
CA GLN A 25 -2.11 33.35 19.33
C GLN A 25 -1.15 32.85 20.40
N HIS A 26 -1.67 32.28 21.49
CA HIS A 26 -0.83 31.54 22.42
C HIS A 26 -0.32 30.31 21.65
N ALA A 27 0.95 30.32 21.25
CA ALA A 27 1.59 29.23 20.53
C ALA A 27 1.81 28.04 21.49
N PHE A 28 0.83 27.16 21.57
CA PHE A 28 0.88 25.87 22.28
C PHE A 28 1.16 24.69 21.33
N ALA A 29 1.78 24.97 20.18
CA ALA A 29 2.11 23.99 19.16
C ALA A 29 3.34 24.46 18.39
N TYR A 30 4.42 23.66 18.38
CA TYR A 30 5.59 23.93 17.55
C TYR A 30 5.63 23.00 16.33
N ILE A 31 5.49 23.59 15.15
CA ILE A 31 5.63 22.93 13.85
C ILE A 31 6.55 23.83 13.01
N ALA A 32 7.83 23.48 12.90
CA ALA A 32 8.81 24.38 12.28
C ALA A 32 8.71 24.42 10.74
N LYS A 33 8.41 23.28 10.10
CA LYS A 33 8.47 23.14 8.63
C LYS A 33 7.10 23.07 7.94
N GLY A 34 6.05 22.71 8.70
CA GLY A 34 4.71 22.46 8.15
C GLY A 34 4.61 21.16 7.36
N ASP A 35 5.61 20.28 7.53
CA ASP A 35 5.62 18.96 6.91
C ASP A 35 4.54 18.10 7.57
N HIS A 36 3.76 17.40 6.76
CA HIS A 36 2.65 16.57 7.24
C HIS A 36 2.36 15.45 6.24
N TRP A 37 1.78 14.36 6.74
CA TRP A 37 1.24 13.32 5.88
C TRP A 37 -0.02 13.80 5.17
N THR A 38 -0.29 13.24 3.99
CA THR A 38 -1.61 13.33 3.34
C THR A 38 -2.72 12.99 4.34
N LEU A 39 -3.73 13.86 4.43
CA LEU A 39 -4.86 13.63 5.33
C LEU A 39 -5.57 12.30 5.04
N ASN A 40 -6.06 11.67 6.10
CA ASN A 40 -6.68 10.35 6.15
C ASN A 40 -5.76 9.16 5.83
N ARG A 41 -4.45 9.38 5.61
CA ARG A 41 -3.48 8.31 5.31
C ARG A 41 -3.36 7.29 6.45
N HIS A 42 -3.21 6.03 6.06
CA HIS A 42 -2.78 4.92 6.89
C HIS A 42 -1.26 4.76 6.77
N VAL A 43 -0.53 5.34 7.70
CA VAL A 43 0.93 5.29 7.72
C VAL A 43 1.37 3.95 8.30
N VAL A 44 1.74 3.00 7.44
CA VAL A 44 2.32 1.72 7.86
C VAL A 44 3.72 1.96 8.41
N MET A 45 3.99 1.49 9.63
CA MET A 45 5.29 1.54 10.30
C MET A 45 5.84 0.13 10.46
N HIS A 46 6.92 -0.20 9.76
CA HIS A 46 7.59 -1.49 9.77
C HIS A 46 8.51 -1.61 10.98
N LEU A 47 8.12 -2.41 11.98
CA LEU A 47 8.85 -2.51 13.24
C LEU A 47 9.80 -3.71 13.25
N SER A 48 11.10 -3.41 13.34
CA SER A 48 12.22 -4.36 13.26
C SER A 48 13.18 -4.20 14.46
N LEU A 49 12.64 -4.02 15.67
CA LEU A 49 13.40 -3.76 16.90
C LEU A 49 13.83 -5.02 17.69
N GLY A 50 13.38 -6.22 17.28
CA GLY A 50 13.79 -7.48 17.93
C GLY A 50 13.54 -7.55 19.45
N GLY A 51 14.35 -8.38 20.15
CA GLY A 51 14.32 -8.58 21.61
C GLY A 51 13.24 -9.56 22.10
N SER A 52 13.61 -10.53 22.96
CA SER A 52 12.72 -11.62 23.41
C SER A 52 12.71 -11.85 24.94
N SER A 53 13.08 -10.84 25.75
CA SER A 53 12.93 -10.90 27.20
C SER A 53 11.81 -9.95 27.66
N PRO A 54 11.03 -10.33 28.70
CA PRO A 54 10.00 -9.43 29.24
C PRO A 54 10.63 -8.10 29.60
N LEU A 55 10.10 -7.03 29.02
CA LEU A 55 10.45 -5.66 29.36
C LEU A 55 9.86 -5.33 30.74
N VAL A 56 10.42 -4.34 31.44
CA VAL A 56 10.03 -4.03 32.82
C VAL A 56 8.54 -3.64 32.93
N ASP A 57 7.97 -3.06 31.88
CA ASP A 57 6.55 -2.73 31.79
C ASP A 57 5.64 -3.88 31.32
N GLY A 58 6.19 -5.09 31.13
CA GLY A 58 5.43 -6.29 30.79
C GLY A 58 5.23 -6.53 29.29
N PHE A 59 5.73 -5.65 28.41
CA PHE A 59 5.79 -5.96 26.98
C PHE A 59 6.73 -7.14 26.70
N THR A 60 6.35 -7.93 25.71
CA THR A 60 7.08 -9.16 25.32
C THR A 60 8.20 -8.91 24.31
N SER A 61 8.23 -7.73 23.68
CA SER A 61 9.26 -7.31 22.73
C SER A 61 9.31 -5.77 22.62
N PHE A 62 10.40 -5.25 22.05
CA PHE A 62 10.48 -3.82 21.73
C PHE A 62 9.51 -3.42 20.61
N ASN A 63 9.20 -4.33 19.67
CA ASN A 63 8.17 -4.12 18.67
C ASN A 63 6.80 -3.87 19.31
N GLN A 64 6.43 -4.66 20.32
CA GLN A 64 5.17 -4.46 21.03
C GLN A 64 5.14 -3.11 21.77
N SER A 65 6.25 -2.72 22.37
CA SER A 65 6.41 -1.42 23.04
C SER A 65 6.29 -0.24 22.05
N ALA A 66 6.96 -0.31 20.90
CA ALA A 66 6.86 0.72 19.86
C ALA A 66 5.46 0.78 19.23
N ALA A 67 4.83 -0.37 18.98
CA ALA A 67 3.46 -0.43 18.48
C ALA A 67 2.46 0.20 19.46
N ASP A 68 2.69 0.06 20.76
CA ASP A 68 1.90 0.75 21.79
C ASP A 68 2.07 2.28 21.72
N ALA A 69 3.29 2.79 21.57
CA ALA A 69 3.53 4.23 21.41
C ALA A 69 2.83 4.82 20.17
N LEU A 70 2.84 4.10 19.03
CA LEU A 70 2.05 4.48 17.84
C LEU A 70 0.54 4.50 18.13
N LYS A 71 0.03 3.51 18.89
CA LYS A 71 -1.39 3.44 19.28
C LYS A 71 -1.79 4.59 20.21
N ILE A 72 -0.89 5.05 21.09
CA ILE A 72 -1.13 6.22 21.94
C ILE A 72 -1.36 7.47 21.07
N TRP A 73 -0.50 7.71 20.07
CA TRP A 73 -0.69 8.80 19.12
C TRP A 73 -2.01 8.70 18.36
N ASN A 74 -2.39 7.51 17.88
CA ASN A 74 -3.67 7.29 17.21
C ASN A 74 -4.90 7.74 18.03
N GLY A 75 -4.81 7.81 19.36
CA GLY A 75 -5.88 8.34 20.21
C GLY A 75 -6.17 9.84 20.01
N TYR A 76 -5.27 10.57 19.35
CA TYR A 76 -5.34 12.02 19.16
C TYR A 76 -5.39 12.45 17.68
N LEU A 77 -5.38 11.49 16.75
CA LEU A 77 -5.36 11.74 15.31
C LEU A 77 -6.74 11.47 14.72
N ALA A 78 -7.38 12.50 14.16
CA ALA A 78 -8.70 12.36 13.55
C ALA A 78 -8.62 12.05 12.04
N HIS A 79 -7.58 12.56 11.37
CA HIS A 79 -7.37 12.46 9.92
C HIS A 79 -5.97 11.93 9.58
N LEU A 80 -5.50 10.95 10.35
CA LEU A 80 -4.30 10.15 10.11
C LEU A 80 -4.38 8.92 11.00
N LYS A 81 -3.79 7.81 10.57
CA LYS A 81 -3.67 6.62 11.41
C LYS A 81 -2.33 5.91 11.19
N PHE A 82 -1.60 5.68 12.27
CA PHE A 82 -0.48 4.74 12.25
C PHE A 82 -0.97 3.29 12.23
N VAL A 83 -0.33 2.47 11.41
CA VAL A 83 -0.56 1.03 11.28
C VAL A 83 0.74 0.29 11.62
N PRO A 84 0.96 -0.10 12.89
CA PRO A 84 2.18 -0.81 13.27
C PRO A 84 2.21 -2.23 12.69
N GLN A 85 3.34 -2.60 12.08
CA GLN A 85 3.64 -3.96 11.64
C GLN A 85 4.78 -4.55 12.47
N GLU A 86 4.42 -5.27 13.55
CA GLU A 86 5.34 -5.80 14.58
C GLU A 86 6.24 -6.97 14.12
N ALA A 87 6.01 -7.52 12.93
CA ALA A 87 6.78 -8.63 12.36
C ALA A 87 7.15 -8.32 10.91
N SER A 88 7.69 -7.12 10.68
CA SER A 88 8.14 -6.77 9.34
C SER A 88 9.35 -7.60 8.95
N SER A 89 9.28 -8.21 7.76
CA SER A 89 10.42 -8.85 7.10
C SER A 89 11.14 -7.90 6.13
N LEU A 90 10.64 -6.67 5.95
CA LEU A 90 11.29 -5.67 5.11
C LEU A 90 12.60 -5.23 5.77
N PRO A 91 13.74 -5.37 5.06
CA PRO A 91 14.99 -4.76 5.49
C PRO A 91 14.85 -3.24 5.45
N PRO A 92 15.22 -2.50 6.50
CA PRO A 92 15.25 -1.04 6.45
C PRO A 92 16.25 -0.53 5.39
N GLY A 93 15.82 0.40 4.55
CA GLY A 93 16.63 1.03 3.51
C GLY A 93 16.53 2.55 3.56
N ASN A 94 17.58 3.24 3.11
CA ASN A 94 17.54 4.69 2.99
C ASN A 94 16.83 5.08 1.70
N SER A 95 15.84 5.97 1.77
CA SER A 95 15.14 6.49 0.59
C SER A 95 14.43 5.40 -0.21
N ASP A 96 13.85 4.41 0.47
CA ASP A 96 13.09 3.29 -0.12
C ASP A 96 11.56 3.53 -0.09
N SER A 97 11.13 4.65 0.47
CA SER A 97 9.73 5.05 0.63
C SER A 97 8.89 4.14 1.55
N ASP A 98 9.54 3.24 2.29
CA ASP A 98 8.94 2.50 3.39
C ASP A 98 9.25 3.18 4.72
N ASN A 99 8.36 3.09 5.70
CA ASN A 99 8.62 3.69 7.02
C ASN A 99 9.17 2.64 7.98
N SER A 100 10.46 2.69 8.30
CA SER A 100 11.11 1.67 9.12
C SER A 100 11.39 2.12 10.55
N VAL A 101 11.33 1.19 11.50
CA VAL A 101 11.68 1.42 12.91
C VAL A 101 12.62 0.32 13.37
N PHE A 102 13.87 0.64 13.68
CA PHE A 102 14.89 -0.39 13.92
C PHE A 102 16.05 0.09 14.79
N PHE A 103 16.82 -0.87 15.31
CA PHE A 103 18.08 -0.62 16.01
C PHE A 103 19.26 -0.65 15.04
N THR A 104 20.22 0.24 15.23
CA THR A 104 21.42 0.31 14.38
C THR A 104 22.60 0.97 15.10
N ASP A 105 23.82 0.71 14.61
CA ASP A 105 25.05 1.34 15.08
C ASP A 105 25.32 2.69 14.39
N SER A 106 24.68 2.95 13.25
CA SER A 106 24.88 4.16 12.44
C SER A 106 23.60 4.58 11.70
N ILE A 107 23.53 5.85 11.36
CA ILE A 107 22.46 6.44 10.53
C ILE A 107 22.89 6.28 9.08
N TYR A 108 22.61 5.12 8.49
CA TYR A 108 23.00 4.78 7.11
C TYR A 108 24.49 5.07 6.79
N GLY A 109 25.37 4.71 7.72
CA GLY A 109 26.82 4.93 7.62
C GLY A 109 27.34 6.15 8.37
N GLU A 110 26.47 7.09 8.76
CA GLU A 110 26.83 8.27 9.56
C GLU A 110 26.75 7.99 11.07
N ALA A 111 27.63 8.61 11.85
CA ALA A 111 27.66 8.40 13.30
C ALA A 111 26.53 9.16 14.01
N PHE A 112 25.84 8.50 14.94
CA PHE A 112 24.82 9.13 15.81
C PHE A 112 25.37 10.28 16.67
N GLY A 113 26.63 10.18 17.11
CA GLY A 113 27.19 11.00 18.19
C GLY A 113 27.00 10.35 19.57
N ASN A 114 27.70 10.86 20.59
CA ASN A 114 27.81 10.21 21.90
C ASN A 114 26.60 10.37 22.82
N ARG A 115 25.57 11.11 22.39
CA ARG A 115 24.42 11.50 23.21
C ARG A 115 23.10 11.24 22.51
N THR A 116 23.12 10.80 21.27
CA THR A 116 21.90 10.69 20.46
C THR A 116 21.26 9.34 20.70
N LEU A 117 20.05 9.34 21.30
CA LEU A 117 19.33 8.12 21.65
C LEU A 117 18.69 7.48 20.42
N ALA A 118 18.01 8.30 19.62
CA ALA A 118 17.39 7.90 18.37
C ALA A 118 17.33 9.11 17.42
N VAL A 119 17.02 8.82 16.16
CA VAL A 119 16.84 9.81 15.10
C VAL A 119 15.65 9.41 14.25
N SER A 120 14.78 10.37 13.99
CA SER A 120 13.78 10.31 12.94
C SER A 120 14.30 11.00 11.67
N LEU A 121 14.39 10.24 10.58
CA LEU A 121 14.65 10.74 9.24
C LEU A 121 13.31 10.96 8.55
N ILE A 122 13.16 12.08 7.84
CA ILE A 122 11.89 12.45 7.19
C ILE A 122 12.20 12.91 5.78
N SER A 123 11.59 12.27 4.80
CA SER A 123 11.59 12.69 3.40
C SER A 123 10.26 13.34 3.06
N THR A 124 10.32 14.43 2.29
CA THR A 124 9.12 15.16 1.88
C THR A 124 9.18 15.56 0.41
N ARG A 125 8.00 15.66 -0.21
CA ARG A 125 7.77 16.32 -1.48
C ARG A 125 6.70 17.38 -1.30
N ASP A 126 7.04 18.64 -1.59
CA ASP A 126 6.14 19.80 -1.39
C ASP A 126 5.48 19.85 0.01
N LYS A 127 6.27 19.53 1.06
CA LYS A 127 5.85 19.42 2.48
C LYS A 127 4.93 18.23 2.81
N VAL A 128 4.58 17.42 1.82
CA VAL A 128 3.94 16.13 2.09
C VAL A 128 5.02 15.14 2.48
N ILE A 129 4.89 14.54 3.65
CA ILE A 129 5.79 13.47 4.09
C ILE A 129 5.56 12.25 3.19
N THR A 130 6.64 11.69 2.66
CA THR A 130 6.62 10.52 1.78
C THR A 130 7.22 9.29 2.47
N GLU A 131 8.17 9.49 3.36
CA GLU A 131 8.92 8.43 4.04
C GLU A 131 9.44 8.92 5.39
N THR A 132 9.46 8.02 6.37
CA THR A 132 10.10 8.27 7.67
C THR A 132 10.78 7.03 8.21
N ASP A 133 12.03 7.17 8.66
CA ASP A 133 12.73 6.11 9.39
C ASP A 133 13.03 6.53 10.82
N VAL A 134 12.84 5.63 11.77
CA VAL A 134 13.16 5.83 13.18
C VAL A 134 14.27 4.85 13.60
N LEU A 135 15.45 5.40 13.86
CA LEU A 135 16.66 4.64 14.11
C LEU A 135 17.06 4.78 15.58
N PHE A 136 17.02 3.68 16.32
CA PHE A 136 17.45 3.60 17.72
C PHE A 136 18.92 3.21 17.80
N ASN A 137 19.68 3.93 18.62
CA ASN A 137 21.13 3.77 18.70
C ASN A 137 21.54 2.57 19.59
N ASN A 138 22.23 1.60 19.00
CA ASN A 138 22.78 0.42 19.68
C ASN A 138 23.87 0.73 20.70
N ALA A 139 24.45 1.93 20.70
CA ALA A 139 25.44 2.34 21.69
C ALA A 139 24.85 2.41 23.12
N PHE A 140 23.53 2.43 23.26
CA PHE A 140 22.82 2.46 24.54
C PHE A 140 22.23 1.10 24.89
N THR A 141 22.10 0.82 26.18
CA THR A 141 21.34 -0.33 26.68
C THR A 141 19.88 0.06 26.83
N TRP A 142 18.98 -0.72 26.25
CA TRP A 142 17.56 -0.42 26.19
C TRP A 142 16.72 -1.35 27.08
N ASN A 143 15.64 -0.81 27.63
CA ASN A 143 14.52 -1.53 28.20
C ASN A 143 13.24 -0.73 27.91
N SER A 144 12.09 -1.14 28.43
CA SER A 144 10.88 -0.33 28.42
C SER A 144 10.25 -0.33 29.80
N TYR A 145 9.96 0.86 30.33
CA TYR A 145 9.43 1.04 31.69
C TYR A 145 8.63 2.34 31.81
N ARG A 146 7.89 2.53 32.91
CA ARG A 146 7.17 3.79 33.21
C ARG A 146 7.68 4.41 34.50
N GLY A 147 7.43 5.70 34.68
CA GLY A 147 7.84 6.47 35.84
C GLY A 147 9.16 7.21 35.65
N VAL A 148 9.91 7.41 36.74
CA VAL A 148 11.12 8.25 36.75
C VAL A 148 12.20 7.69 35.82
N LEU A 149 12.88 8.59 35.10
CA LEU A 149 13.99 8.24 34.20
C LEU A 149 15.15 7.61 34.98
N GLN A 150 15.62 6.44 34.54
CA GLN A 150 16.69 5.69 35.21
C GLN A 150 18.10 6.04 34.64
N GLY A 151 18.17 6.53 33.40
CA GLY A 151 19.41 6.87 32.70
C GLY A 151 20.23 5.68 32.19
N SER A 152 20.05 4.49 32.76
CA SER A 152 20.45 3.21 32.15
C SER A 152 19.72 2.06 32.87
N PRO A 153 19.00 1.17 32.15
CA PRO A 153 18.74 1.22 30.71
C PRO A 153 17.93 2.46 30.30
N GLU A 154 18.11 2.89 29.06
CA GLU A 154 17.27 3.91 28.42
C GLU A 154 15.89 3.33 28.12
N ASP A 155 14.87 4.18 28.12
CA ASP A 155 13.46 3.79 28.01
C ASP A 155 12.97 3.89 26.57
N LEU A 156 12.84 2.74 25.89
CA LEU A 156 12.44 2.68 24.50
C LEU A 156 11.04 3.24 24.28
N HIS A 157 10.07 3.00 25.18
CA HIS A 157 8.71 3.51 24.96
C HIS A 157 8.65 5.03 25.02
N ARG A 158 9.33 5.63 26.01
CA ARG A 158 9.44 7.09 26.11
C ARG A 158 10.09 7.70 24.87
N VAL A 159 11.20 7.12 24.42
CA VAL A 159 11.91 7.61 23.21
C VAL A 159 11.07 7.37 21.96
N ALA A 160 10.45 6.21 21.80
CA ALA A 160 9.56 5.93 20.67
C ALA A 160 8.37 6.89 20.61
N LEU A 161 7.76 7.22 21.75
CA LEU A 161 6.67 8.20 21.83
C LEU A 161 7.11 9.59 21.32
N HIS A 162 8.35 9.99 21.64
CA HIS A 162 8.98 11.19 21.09
C HIS A 162 9.23 11.07 19.58
N GLU A 163 9.93 10.04 19.12
CA GLU A 163 10.29 9.87 17.70
C GLU A 163 9.04 9.81 16.80
N PHE A 164 7.97 9.16 17.25
CA PHE A 164 6.72 9.13 16.49
C PHE A 164 6.02 10.48 16.41
N GLY A 165 6.32 11.42 17.31
CA GLY A 165 5.93 12.82 17.13
C GLY A 165 6.65 13.48 15.97
N HIS A 166 7.94 13.19 15.76
CA HIS A 166 8.64 13.63 14.53
C HIS A 166 8.06 12.99 13.28
N VAL A 167 7.71 11.70 13.33
CA VAL A 167 7.01 11.03 12.21
C VAL A 167 5.70 11.74 11.86
N LEU A 168 5.00 12.33 12.84
CA LEU A 168 3.81 13.15 12.59
C LEU A 168 4.10 14.51 11.94
N GLY A 169 5.35 14.99 11.96
CA GLY A 169 5.75 16.32 11.52
C GLY A 169 5.96 17.32 12.67
N LEU A 170 5.97 16.87 13.93
CA LEU A 170 6.25 17.73 15.08
C LEU A 170 7.76 17.99 15.22
N ASP A 171 8.10 19.14 15.77
CA ASP A 171 9.49 19.53 16.05
C ASP A 171 9.65 19.86 17.54
N HIS A 172 10.89 20.06 17.99
CA HIS A 172 11.21 20.30 19.39
C HIS A 172 10.74 21.69 19.86
N PRO A 173 9.80 21.79 20.83
CA PRO A 173 9.32 23.09 21.30
C PRO A 173 10.43 23.88 22.04
N ASP A 174 11.34 23.22 22.76
CA ASP A 174 12.46 23.86 23.47
C ASP A 174 13.53 24.44 22.54
N GLU A 175 13.82 23.79 21.42
CA GLU A 175 14.70 24.35 20.38
C GLU A 175 14.01 25.47 19.59
N GLY A 176 12.68 25.41 19.48
CA GLY A 176 11.82 26.50 19.02
C GLY A 176 11.66 27.69 19.98
N GLY A 177 12.29 27.63 21.16
CA GLY A 177 12.30 28.69 22.17
C GLY A 177 11.13 28.67 23.16
N GLN A 178 10.26 27.66 23.08
CA GLN A 178 9.21 27.45 24.08
C GLN A 178 9.78 26.85 25.38
N ARG A 179 9.04 26.98 26.47
CA ARG A 179 9.39 26.42 27.79
C ARG A 179 8.19 25.69 28.36
N VAL A 180 7.97 24.48 27.86
CA VAL A 180 6.82 23.64 28.19
C VAL A 180 7.28 22.25 28.62
N THR A 181 6.48 21.57 29.43
CA THR A 181 6.64 20.14 29.65
C THR A 181 6.04 19.42 28.45
N ALA A 182 6.88 18.75 27.68
CA ALA A 182 6.51 18.07 26.44
C ALA A 182 7.31 16.76 26.33
N ILE A 183 6.71 15.71 25.77
CA ILE A 183 7.47 14.53 25.33
C ILE A 183 8.42 14.93 24.21
N MET A 184 8.01 15.89 23.37
CA MET A 184 8.76 16.38 22.21
C MET A 184 9.94 17.30 22.55
N ASN A 185 10.28 17.57 23.81
CA ASN A 185 11.49 18.33 24.11
C ASN A 185 12.76 17.56 23.67
N SER A 186 13.75 18.28 23.13
CA SER A 186 15.00 17.72 22.56
C SER A 186 15.89 16.94 23.55
N ILE A 187 15.62 17.08 24.85
CA ILE A 187 16.32 16.41 25.94
C ILE A 187 15.35 15.52 26.70
N ILE A 188 15.65 14.22 26.74
CA ILE A 188 14.88 13.23 27.51
C ILE A 188 14.75 13.64 28.99
N SER A 189 13.57 13.41 29.56
CA SER A 189 13.24 13.80 30.93
C SER A 189 12.36 12.75 31.63
N ASN A 190 11.80 13.08 32.80
CA ASN A 190 10.84 12.22 33.50
C ASN A 190 9.46 12.15 32.81
N THR A 191 9.20 12.99 31.81
CA THR A 191 7.98 12.92 31.00
C THR A 191 7.98 11.61 30.21
N ASP A 192 6.98 10.76 30.45
CA ASP A 192 6.82 9.43 29.81
C ASP A 192 5.45 9.23 29.15
N SER A 193 4.72 10.33 28.94
CA SER A 193 3.41 10.35 28.30
C SER A 193 3.23 11.63 27.50
N LEU A 194 2.30 11.62 26.53
CA LEU A 194 1.97 12.81 25.75
C LEU A 194 1.43 13.91 26.66
N GLN A 195 1.98 15.11 26.49
CA GLN A 195 1.55 16.31 27.19
C GLN A 195 0.63 17.13 26.28
N GLN A 196 0.02 18.16 26.86
CA GLN A 196 -0.95 19.01 26.15
C GLN A 196 -0.34 19.70 24.92
N ASP A 197 0.94 20.10 24.98
CA ASP A 197 1.66 20.71 23.87
C ASP A 197 1.84 19.73 22.70
N ASP A 198 2.26 18.49 23.01
CA ASP A 198 2.43 17.42 22.04
C ASP A 198 1.10 17.09 21.32
N ILE A 199 0.03 16.96 22.10
CA ILE A 199 -1.33 16.68 21.62
C ILE A 199 -1.83 17.84 20.74
N ALA A 200 -1.66 19.09 21.18
CA ALA A 200 -2.08 20.27 20.42
C ALA A 200 -1.31 20.41 19.10
N GLY A 201 -0.01 20.08 19.10
CA GLY A 201 0.81 19.98 17.89
C GLY A 201 0.21 19.00 16.89
N ALA A 202 0.02 17.74 17.29
CA ALA A 202 -0.55 16.70 16.41
C ALA A 202 -1.96 17.05 15.93
N GLN A 203 -2.81 17.60 16.81
CA GLN A 203 -4.16 18.01 16.45
C GLN A 203 -4.17 19.18 15.47
N SER A 204 -3.23 20.12 15.57
CA SER A 204 -3.16 21.21 14.60
C SER A 204 -2.87 20.74 13.16
N LEU A 205 -2.24 19.56 13.01
CA LEU A 205 -2.02 18.91 11.71
C LEU A 205 -3.20 18.03 11.29
N TYR A 206 -3.78 17.25 12.22
CA TYR A 206 -4.66 16.12 11.87
C TYR A 206 -6.03 16.11 12.58
N SER A 207 -6.45 17.19 13.25
CA SER A 207 -7.80 17.28 13.87
C SER A 207 -8.91 17.63 12.90
N SER A 208 -8.57 18.18 11.73
CA SER A 208 -9.53 18.58 10.69
C SER A 208 -9.13 18.04 9.33
N GLY A 209 -10.11 17.60 8.56
CA GLY A 209 -9.91 17.00 7.25
C GLY A 209 -11.23 16.48 6.67
N PRO A 210 -11.21 15.88 5.48
CA PRO A 210 -12.39 15.24 4.91
C PRO A 210 -12.80 14.04 5.77
N ALA A 211 -14.10 13.76 5.83
CA ALA A 211 -14.58 12.57 6.52
C ALA A 211 -14.02 11.30 5.87
N TYR A 212 -13.74 10.28 6.68
CA TYR A 212 -13.54 8.93 6.15
C TYR A 212 -14.80 8.50 5.38
N LEU A 213 -14.58 7.90 4.21
CA LEU A 213 -15.60 7.45 3.29
C LEU A 213 -15.66 5.93 3.34
N ASN A 214 -16.87 5.38 3.21
CA ASN A 214 -17.08 3.95 3.08
C ASN A 214 -17.53 3.65 1.66
N SER A 215 -16.96 2.64 1.02
CA SER A 215 -17.60 2.02 -0.14
C SER A 215 -18.81 1.22 0.36
N VAL A 216 -19.97 1.39 -0.28
CA VAL A 216 -21.14 0.59 0.06
C VAL A 216 -20.99 -0.75 -0.63
N ALA A 217 -20.63 -1.81 0.09
CA ALA A 217 -20.54 -3.15 -0.49
C ALA A 217 -21.90 -3.57 -1.05
N THR A 218 -22.09 -3.44 -2.36
CA THR A 218 -23.29 -3.90 -3.05
C THR A 218 -23.07 -5.31 -3.61
N SER A 219 -24.14 -5.94 -4.11
CA SER A 219 -24.05 -7.23 -4.80
C SER A 219 -23.28 -7.04 -6.12
N GLY A 220 -22.07 -7.58 -6.22
CA GLY A 220 -21.13 -7.30 -7.33
C GLY A 220 -19.86 -8.15 -7.28
N LEU A 221 -19.08 -8.17 -8.36
CA LEU A 221 -17.64 -8.37 -8.25
C LEU A 221 -17.08 -7.07 -7.67
N VAL A 222 -16.70 -7.08 -6.40
CA VAL A 222 -16.47 -5.83 -5.65
C VAL A 222 -15.03 -5.34 -5.80
N ASN A 223 -14.07 -6.26 -5.93
CA ASN A 223 -12.65 -5.96 -6.12
C ASN A 223 -12.02 -7.01 -7.04
N LEU A 224 -11.13 -6.58 -7.94
CA LEU A 224 -10.17 -7.47 -8.59
C LEU A 224 -8.76 -7.01 -8.30
N SER A 225 -7.90 -7.98 -8.00
CA SER A 225 -6.46 -7.83 -7.95
C SER A 225 -5.82 -8.86 -8.88
N THR A 226 -4.83 -8.49 -9.68
CA THR A 226 -3.99 -9.47 -10.38
C THR A 226 -2.54 -9.27 -10.03
N ARG A 227 -1.93 -10.31 -9.46
CA ARG A 227 -0.48 -10.40 -9.23
C ARG A 227 0.16 -11.14 -10.38
N ALA A 228 1.15 -10.53 -11.03
CA ALA A 228 1.93 -11.14 -12.09
C ALA A 228 3.30 -10.50 -12.20
N PHE A 229 4.20 -11.15 -12.93
CA PHE A 229 5.46 -10.54 -13.32
C PHE A 229 5.21 -9.43 -14.36
N VAL A 230 5.73 -8.24 -14.08
CA VAL A 230 5.70 -7.06 -14.94
C VAL A 230 7.03 -6.97 -15.67
N GLY A 231 6.99 -7.15 -16.98
CA GLY A 231 8.14 -6.97 -17.88
C GLY A 231 8.05 -5.66 -18.67
N THR A 232 8.93 -5.54 -19.65
CA THR A 232 8.96 -4.42 -20.61
C THR A 232 8.24 -4.76 -21.92
N GLY A 233 7.87 -3.74 -22.71
CA GLY A 233 7.27 -3.95 -24.03
C GLY A 233 5.91 -4.67 -23.94
N ASP A 234 5.75 -5.78 -24.67
CA ASP A 234 4.50 -6.55 -24.64
C ASP A 234 4.27 -7.32 -23.33
N ASN A 235 5.30 -7.42 -22.47
CA ASN A 235 5.28 -8.14 -21.19
C ASN A 235 4.84 -7.27 -20.00
N VAL A 236 4.37 -6.04 -20.24
CA VAL A 236 3.72 -5.24 -19.19
C VAL A 236 2.49 -5.95 -18.63
N LEU A 237 2.16 -5.72 -17.36
CA LEU A 237 0.93 -6.25 -16.78
C LEU A 237 -0.24 -5.38 -17.21
N ILE A 238 -1.27 -6.01 -17.75
CA ILE A 238 -2.47 -5.34 -18.22
C ILE A 238 -3.67 -5.88 -17.45
N GLY A 239 -4.45 -5.00 -16.82
CA GLY A 239 -5.76 -5.30 -16.28
C GLY A 239 -6.86 -4.73 -17.19
N GLY A 240 -7.67 -5.56 -17.81
CA GLY A 240 -8.84 -5.16 -18.58
C GLY A 240 -10.11 -5.20 -17.73
N PHE A 241 -11.02 -4.25 -17.92
CA PHE A 241 -12.32 -4.30 -17.24
C PHE A 241 -13.42 -3.61 -18.04
N ILE A 242 -14.66 -4.02 -17.78
CA ILE A 242 -15.84 -3.44 -18.43
C ILE A 242 -16.73 -2.80 -17.38
N ILE A 243 -17.01 -1.51 -17.55
CA ILE A 243 -18.06 -0.82 -16.81
C ILE A 243 -19.40 -1.14 -17.46
N GLN A 244 -20.29 -1.77 -16.69
CA GLN A 244 -21.61 -2.19 -17.12
C GLN A 244 -22.71 -1.24 -16.62
N GLY A 245 -23.90 -1.36 -17.21
CA GLY A 245 -25.08 -0.56 -16.86
C GLY A 245 -25.23 0.67 -17.74
N SER A 246 -26.07 1.61 -17.30
CA SER A 246 -26.38 2.87 -18.02
C SER A 246 -25.74 4.12 -17.40
N GLN A 247 -25.06 3.96 -16.27
CA GLN A 247 -24.47 5.04 -15.49
C GLN A 247 -22.96 4.84 -15.36
N ALA A 248 -22.23 5.93 -15.14
CA ALA A 248 -20.81 5.85 -14.83
C ALA A 248 -20.57 5.09 -13.51
N ALA A 249 -19.39 4.47 -13.39
CA ALA A 249 -18.86 3.89 -12.17
C ALA A 249 -17.67 4.73 -11.67
N THR A 250 -17.59 5.01 -10.37
CA THR A 250 -16.40 5.63 -9.78
C THR A 250 -15.49 4.56 -9.19
N VAL A 251 -14.28 4.46 -9.73
CA VAL A 251 -13.31 3.42 -9.38
C VAL A 251 -12.01 4.01 -8.87
N VAL A 252 -11.34 3.27 -7.98
CA VAL A 252 -9.91 3.46 -7.67
C VAL A 252 -9.13 2.33 -8.33
N LEU A 253 -8.13 2.69 -9.11
CA LEU A 253 -7.18 1.78 -9.73
C LEU A 253 -5.85 1.91 -8.98
N ARG A 254 -5.18 0.80 -8.66
CA ARG A 254 -3.86 0.82 -8.00
C ARG A 254 -2.87 -0.06 -8.73
N ALA A 255 -1.60 0.35 -8.71
CA ALA A 255 -0.47 -0.53 -8.96
C ALA A 255 0.39 -0.59 -7.70
N ILE A 256 0.45 -1.79 -7.10
CA ILE A 256 1.21 -2.08 -5.89
C ILE A 256 2.43 -2.90 -6.31
N GLY A 257 3.58 -2.53 -5.76
CA GLY A 257 4.88 -3.03 -6.16
C GLY A 257 5.73 -3.27 -4.93
N ASN A 258 6.53 -2.26 -4.53
CA ASN A 258 7.48 -2.35 -3.42
C ASN A 258 6.85 -2.93 -2.12
N SER A 259 5.62 -2.55 -1.80
CA SER A 259 4.91 -3.04 -0.60
C SER A 259 4.68 -4.56 -0.60
N LEU A 260 4.81 -5.24 -1.74
CA LEU A 260 4.66 -6.70 -1.84
C LEU A 260 5.81 -7.47 -1.17
N ALA A 261 7.00 -6.87 -1.00
CA ALA A 261 8.09 -7.51 -0.26
C ALA A 261 7.69 -7.78 1.21
N ALA A 262 6.89 -6.90 1.82
CA ALA A 262 6.35 -7.09 3.17
C ALA A 262 5.35 -8.26 3.24
N ARG A 263 4.93 -8.78 2.09
CA ARG A 263 4.00 -9.90 1.91
C ARG A 263 4.71 -11.16 1.38
N GLY A 264 6.04 -11.18 1.40
CA GLY A 264 6.86 -12.34 1.03
C GLY A 264 7.04 -12.52 -0.47
N VAL A 265 6.94 -11.44 -1.26
CA VAL A 265 7.30 -11.45 -2.68
C VAL A 265 8.77 -11.08 -2.81
N ASP A 266 9.59 -11.98 -3.38
CA ASP A 266 11.06 -11.84 -3.38
C ASP A 266 11.60 -10.79 -4.37
N SER A 267 10.87 -10.51 -5.45
CA SER A 267 11.28 -9.55 -6.49
C SER A 267 10.11 -8.66 -6.89
N PRO A 268 9.64 -7.76 -5.99
CA PRO A 268 8.58 -6.83 -6.32
C PRO A 268 9.03 -5.81 -7.36
N LEU A 269 8.08 -5.26 -8.11
CA LEU A 269 8.31 -4.08 -8.93
C LEU A 269 8.55 -2.87 -8.00
N THR A 270 9.73 -2.27 -8.04
CA THR A 270 10.16 -1.25 -7.08
C THR A 270 9.44 0.09 -7.26
N ASP A 271 9.16 0.47 -8.50
CA ASP A 271 8.56 1.76 -8.85
C ASP A 271 7.44 1.58 -9.90
N PRO A 272 6.21 1.24 -9.48
CA PRO A 272 5.14 0.91 -10.41
C PRO A 272 4.42 2.17 -10.94
N GLN A 273 4.44 2.37 -12.26
CA GLN A 273 3.63 3.35 -12.97
C GLN A 273 2.31 2.73 -13.49
N LEU A 274 1.24 3.51 -13.40
CA LEU A 274 -0.11 3.15 -13.81
C LEU A 274 -0.61 4.02 -14.97
N GLU A 275 -1.15 3.41 -16.02
CA GLU A 275 -1.92 4.10 -17.07
C GLU A 275 -3.34 3.54 -17.18
N LEU A 276 -4.32 4.40 -17.46
CA LEU A 276 -5.70 4.02 -17.79
C LEU A 276 -6.03 4.45 -19.22
N ARG A 277 -6.56 3.53 -20.02
CA ARG A 277 -6.95 3.75 -21.42
C ARG A 277 -8.37 3.26 -21.70
N ASN A 278 -9.04 3.88 -22.67
CA ASN A 278 -10.30 3.36 -23.22
C ASN A 278 -10.06 2.35 -24.36
N SER A 279 -11.13 1.78 -24.90
CA SER A 279 -11.12 0.83 -26.02
C SER A 279 -10.45 1.35 -27.30
N ASN A 280 -10.38 2.67 -27.51
CA ASN A 280 -9.66 3.28 -28.64
C ASN A 280 -8.16 3.48 -28.34
N GLY A 281 -7.67 3.02 -27.19
CA GLY A 281 -6.29 3.22 -26.74
C GLY A 281 -5.99 4.63 -26.24
N THR A 282 -6.99 5.51 -26.12
CA THR A 282 -6.80 6.88 -25.64
C THR A 282 -6.47 6.86 -24.15
N LEU A 283 -5.41 7.58 -23.74
CA LEU A 283 -5.04 7.77 -22.35
C LEU A 283 -6.06 8.65 -21.62
N LEU A 284 -6.64 8.13 -20.55
CA LEU A 284 -7.60 8.82 -19.68
C LEU A 284 -6.99 9.27 -18.35
N GLY A 285 -5.88 8.67 -17.97
CA GLY A 285 -5.15 9.03 -16.75
C GLY A 285 -3.87 8.22 -16.64
N GLN A 286 -2.90 8.78 -15.95
CA GLN A 286 -1.68 8.08 -15.55
C GLN A 286 -1.26 8.58 -14.18
N ASN A 287 -0.59 7.73 -13.41
CA ASN A 287 0.00 8.09 -12.14
C ASN A 287 1.28 7.27 -11.94
N ASP A 288 2.20 7.90 -11.23
CA ASP A 288 3.54 7.46 -10.92
C ASP A 288 3.87 8.23 -9.64
N ASP A 289 3.76 7.56 -8.50
CA ASP A 289 3.56 8.10 -7.16
C ASP A 289 2.14 8.64 -6.89
N TRP A 290 1.35 7.87 -6.14
CA TRP A 290 -0.02 8.22 -5.80
C TRP A 290 -0.11 9.46 -4.89
N ILE A 291 0.89 9.65 -4.04
CA ILE A 291 0.88 10.68 -3.00
C ILE A 291 1.00 12.09 -3.58
N ASP A 292 1.56 12.21 -4.78
CA ASP A 292 1.69 13.47 -5.53
C ASP A 292 0.40 13.80 -6.32
N GLY A 293 -0.54 12.86 -6.38
CA GLY A 293 -1.80 13.00 -7.10
C GLY A 293 -2.81 13.89 -6.37
N ALA A 294 -3.56 14.69 -7.12
CA ALA A 294 -4.66 15.50 -6.58
C ALA A 294 -5.76 14.66 -5.89
N ASP A 295 -5.86 13.37 -6.24
CA ASP A 295 -6.84 12.42 -5.69
C ASP A 295 -6.37 11.75 -4.38
N ALA A 296 -5.12 11.98 -3.94
CA ALA A 296 -4.48 11.26 -2.83
C ALA A 296 -5.33 11.28 -1.55
N VAL A 297 -5.79 12.46 -1.12
CA VAL A 297 -6.63 12.61 0.08
C VAL A 297 -7.95 11.84 -0.06
N THR A 298 -8.58 11.86 -1.24
CA THR A 298 -9.83 11.13 -1.47
C THR A 298 -9.61 9.62 -1.42
N ILE A 299 -8.55 9.13 -2.07
CA ILE A 299 -8.17 7.71 -2.04
C ILE A 299 -7.90 7.25 -0.60
N ALA A 300 -7.12 8.02 0.17
CA ALA A 300 -6.84 7.76 1.57
C ALA A 300 -8.12 7.81 2.44
N SER A 301 -9.08 8.67 2.12
CA SER A 301 -10.37 8.74 2.83
C SER A 301 -11.18 7.44 2.72
N TYR A 302 -11.00 6.66 1.64
CA TYR A 302 -11.58 5.32 1.50
C TYR A 302 -10.73 4.20 2.14
N GLY A 303 -9.56 4.53 2.72
CA GLY A 303 -8.59 3.55 3.20
C GLY A 303 -7.97 2.71 2.09
N LEU A 304 -7.89 3.27 0.88
CA LEU A 304 -7.33 2.63 -0.30
C LEU A 304 -5.95 3.18 -0.66
N ASP A 305 -5.33 3.94 0.24
CA ASP A 305 -3.98 4.45 0.04
C ASP A 305 -2.94 3.32 -0.05
N PRO A 306 -2.07 3.31 -1.09
CA PRO A 306 -0.87 2.48 -1.10
C PRO A 306 0.07 2.82 0.06
N SER A 307 0.68 1.81 0.68
CA SER A 307 1.55 1.99 1.84
C SER A 307 2.85 2.70 1.49
N ASN A 308 3.48 2.33 0.37
CA ASN A 308 4.68 2.98 -0.11
C ASN A 308 4.30 4.20 -0.98
N SER A 309 5.00 5.32 -0.83
CA SER A 309 4.67 6.55 -1.56
C SER A 309 4.97 6.49 -3.07
N ARG A 310 5.81 5.55 -3.51
CA ARG A 310 6.15 5.33 -4.93
C ARG A 310 5.11 4.49 -5.69
N GLU A 311 4.18 3.88 -4.97
CA GLU A 311 3.14 3.10 -5.62
C GLU A 311 2.12 4.01 -6.31
N SER A 312 1.42 3.50 -7.32
CA SER A 312 0.52 4.33 -8.13
C SER A 312 -0.95 4.09 -7.81
N ALA A 313 -1.75 5.17 -7.84
CA ALA A 313 -3.20 5.07 -7.76
C ALA A 313 -3.92 6.18 -8.54
N LEU A 314 -5.11 5.84 -9.07
CA LEU A 314 -5.98 6.75 -9.82
C LEU A 314 -7.42 6.64 -9.34
N LEU A 315 -8.10 7.76 -9.14
CA LEU A 315 -9.55 7.83 -8.90
C LEU A 315 -10.27 8.33 -10.16
N ARG A 316 -11.18 7.56 -10.76
CA ARG A 316 -11.86 7.97 -12.00
C ARG A 316 -13.33 7.58 -12.01
N SER A 317 -14.18 8.47 -12.52
CA SER A 317 -15.55 8.14 -12.92
C SER A 317 -15.58 7.80 -14.41
N LEU A 318 -16.00 6.58 -14.73
CA LEU A 318 -15.93 5.99 -16.07
C LEU A 318 -17.32 5.62 -16.56
N ASN A 319 -17.68 6.07 -17.76
CA ASN A 319 -18.94 5.69 -18.41
C ASN A 319 -18.94 4.20 -18.78
N PRO A 320 -20.11 3.58 -19.03
CA PRO A 320 -20.19 2.22 -19.54
C PRO A 320 -19.30 2.02 -20.79
N GLY A 321 -18.51 0.95 -20.79
CA GLY A 321 -17.51 0.71 -21.83
C GLY A 321 -16.35 -0.15 -21.36
N GLU A 322 -15.45 -0.46 -22.29
CA GLU A 322 -14.24 -1.27 -22.05
C GLU A 322 -13.03 -0.37 -21.77
N TYR A 323 -12.26 -0.74 -20.76
CA TYR A 323 -11.10 -0.01 -20.29
C TYR A 323 -9.94 -0.96 -20.04
N THR A 324 -8.75 -0.38 -20.09
CA THR A 324 -7.50 -1.10 -19.87
C THR A 324 -6.61 -0.29 -18.96
N THR A 325 -6.15 -0.93 -17.90
CA THR A 325 -5.14 -0.44 -17.00
C THR A 325 -3.81 -1.12 -17.34
N ILE A 326 -2.74 -0.34 -17.48
CA ILE A 326 -1.40 -0.83 -17.78
C ILE A 326 -0.50 -0.53 -16.59
N VAL A 327 0.15 -1.57 -16.07
CA VAL A 327 1.18 -1.47 -15.03
C VAL A 327 2.53 -1.80 -15.64
N LYS A 328 3.48 -0.90 -15.45
CA LYS A 328 4.87 -1.01 -15.90
C LYS A 328 5.80 -0.35 -14.87
N ALA A 329 7.09 -0.60 -14.95
CA ALA A 329 8.06 0.19 -14.18
C ALA A 329 8.06 1.64 -14.66
N PHE A 330 8.23 2.58 -13.73
CA PHE A 330 8.71 3.90 -14.07
C PHE A 330 10.20 3.84 -14.41
N ASP A 331 10.60 4.38 -15.55
CA ASP A 331 12.00 4.42 -15.97
C ASP A 331 12.67 5.69 -15.44
N ASN A 332 13.25 5.59 -14.26
CA ASN A 332 14.02 6.66 -13.63
C ASN A 332 15.54 6.60 -13.97
N GLY A 333 15.96 5.63 -14.80
CA GLY A 333 17.35 5.39 -15.20
C GLY A 333 18.19 4.50 -14.26
N ASP A 334 17.61 3.87 -13.25
CA ASP A 334 18.27 2.91 -12.35
C ASP A 334 18.49 1.51 -12.97
N GLY A 335 17.69 1.15 -13.98
CA GLY A 335 17.71 -0.14 -14.65
C GLY A 335 16.73 -1.18 -14.08
N ASP A 336 15.97 -0.84 -13.04
CA ASP A 336 15.01 -1.72 -12.36
C ASP A 336 13.64 -1.67 -13.04
N LEU A 337 13.59 -2.18 -14.28
CA LEU A 337 12.41 -2.06 -15.15
C LEU A 337 11.43 -3.24 -15.07
N THR A 338 11.66 -4.20 -14.17
CA THR A 338 10.86 -5.42 -14.09
C THR A 338 10.72 -5.93 -12.67
N GLY A 339 9.63 -6.64 -12.39
CA GLY A 339 9.38 -7.25 -11.09
C GLY A 339 7.94 -7.70 -10.96
N THR A 340 7.59 -8.34 -9.84
CA THR A 340 6.21 -8.72 -9.56
C THR A 340 5.41 -7.49 -9.13
N GLY A 341 4.33 -7.22 -9.85
CA GLY A 341 3.40 -6.14 -9.53
C GLY A 341 1.99 -6.67 -9.31
N LEU A 342 1.16 -5.85 -8.69
CA LEU A 342 -0.24 -6.11 -8.43
C LEU A 342 -1.07 -4.95 -9.00
N VAL A 343 -1.93 -5.24 -9.97
CA VAL A 343 -2.94 -4.28 -10.46
C VAL A 343 -4.26 -4.52 -9.72
N GLU A 344 -4.89 -3.45 -9.22
CA GLU A 344 -6.13 -3.55 -8.47
C GLU A 344 -7.18 -2.58 -8.99
N LEU A 345 -8.45 -3.00 -8.91
CA LEU A 345 -9.62 -2.18 -9.17
C LEU A 345 -10.59 -2.30 -7.99
N TYR A 346 -10.95 -1.14 -7.43
CA TYR A 346 -11.96 -0.98 -6.39
C TYR A 346 -13.13 -0.16 -6.94
N ASP A 347 -14.34 -0.72 -6.94
CA ASP A 347 -15.56 0.07 -7.16
C ASP A 347 -15.99 0.72 -5.85
N LEU A 348 -16.10 2.05 -5.84
CA LEU A 348 -16.51 2.78 -4.65
C LEU A 348 -18.01 2.69 -4.38
N HIS A 349 -18.80 2.20 -5.36
CA HIS A 349 -20.25 2.06 -5.29
C HIS A 349 -20.97 3.37 -4.92
N THR A 350 -20.39 4.51 -5.29
CA THR A 350 -21.01 5.84 -5.15
C THR A 350 -22.02 6.12 -6.26
N THR A 351 -22.13 5.20 -7.23
CA THR A 351 -22.92 5.31 -8.46
C THR A 351 -23.60 3.98 -8.75
N ALA A 352 -24.59 3.96 -9.66
CA ALA A 352 -25.29 2.74 -10.04
C ALA A 352 -24.55 1.87 -11.09
N GLY A 353 -23.53 2.42 -11.77
CA GLY A 353 -22.64 1.64 -12.65
C GLY A 353 -21.71 0.75 -11.83
N ARG A 354 -21.29 -0.38 -12.39
CA ARG A 354 -20.38 -1.34 -11.74
C ARG A 354 -19.42 -2.01 -12.74
N PRO A 355 -18.21 -2.42 -12.33
CA PRO A 355 -17.41 -3.34 -13.11
C PRO A 355 -18.07 -4.71 -13.10
N GLY A 356 -18.17 -5.37 -14.27
CA GLY A 356 -18.82 -6.68 -14.35
C GLY A 356 -17.99 -7.81 -14.96
N ASN A 357 -16.98 -7.46 -15.77
CA ASN A 357 -16.03 -8.40 -16.33
C ASN A 357 -14.63 -7.86 -16.09
N ILE A 358 -13.72 -8.72 -15.68
CA ILE A 358 -12.35 -8.30 -15.42
C ILE A 358 -11.39 -9.38 -15.93
N SER A 359 -10.35 -8.92 -16.60
CA SER A 359 -9.32 -9.72 -17.19
C SER A 359 -7.95 -9.19 -16.80
N ALA A 360 -6.95 -10.06 -16.82
CA ALA A 360 -5.58 -9.59 -16.78
C ALA A 360 -4.70 -10.42 -17.68
N ARG A 361 -3.84 -9.73 -18.43
CA ARG A 361 -2.80 -10.30 -19.28
C ARG A 361 -1.44 -10.00 -18.67
N GLY A 362 -0.60 -11.01 -18.56
CA GLY A 362 0.74 -10.86 -18.00
C GLY A 362 1.60 -12.08 -18.25
N GLN A 363 2.87 -11.97 -17.85
CA GLN A 363 3.80 -13.07 -17.92
C GLN A 363 3.46 -14.10 -16.83
N VAL A 364 3.25 -15.35 -17.24
CA VAL A 364 3.07 -16.51 -16.35
C VAL A 364 4.40 -17.23 -16.23
N LEU A 365 4.95 -17.26 -15.02
CA LEU A 365 6.17 -17.98 -14.68
C LEU A 365 5.85 -19.25 -13.86
N THR A 366 6.82 -19.75 -13.12
CA THR A 366 6.71 -20.99 -12.32
C THR A 366 6.73 -20.70 -10.82
N GLY A 367 6.44 -21.70 -9.99
CA GLY A 367 6.56 -21.57 -8.53
C GLY A 367 5.62 -20.50 -7.96
N ASN A 368 6.19 -19.50 -7.29
CA ASN A 368 5.48 -18.38 -6.66
C ASN A 368 5.10 -17.26 -7.65
N ASP A 369 5.71 -17.26 -8.84
CA ASP A 369 5.58 -16.22 -9.87
C ASP A 369 4.55 -16.58 -10.95
N VAL A 370 3.65 -17.51 -10.64
CA VAL A 370 2.46 -17.74 -11.46
C VAL A 370 1.52 -16.53 -11.40
N MET A 371 0.66 -16.41 -12.41
CA MET A 371 -0.32 -15.34 -12.47
C MET A 371 -1.51 -15.66 -11.56
N ILE A 372 -1.87 -14.70 -10.71
CA ILE A 372 -2.91 -14.87 -9.71
C ILE A 372 -3.93 -13.75 -9.84
N ALA A 373 -5.18 -14.09 -10.13
CA ALA A 373 -6.32 -13.18 -10.08
C ALA A 373 -7.14 -13.40 -8.81
N GLY A 374 -7.07 -12.47 -7.87
CA GLY A 374 -7.93 -12.42 -6.70
C GLY A 374 -9.22 -11.66 -6.99
N PHE A 375 -10.38 -12.24 -6.65
CA PHE A 375 -11.69 -11.62 -6.85
C PHE A 375 -12.61 -11.84 -5.64
N ILE A 376 -13.54 -10.90 -5.44
CA ILE A 376 -14.52 -10.97 -4.36
C ILE A 376 -15.93 -11.07 -4.92
N ILE A 377 -16.66 -12.10 -4.50
CA ILE A 377 -18.10 -12.21 -4.70
C ILE A 377 -18.80 -11.49 -3.54
N GLY A 378 -19.43 -10.35 -3.83
CA GLY A 378 -20.20 -9.56 -2.86
C GLY A 378 -21.68 -9.98 -2.79
N GLY A 379 -22.39 -9.45 -1.79
CA GLY A 379 -23.81 -9.73 -1.56
C GLY A 379 -24.08 -10.94 -0.66
N SER A 380 -25.33 -11.40 -0.62
CA SER A 380 -25.75 -12.55 0.21
C SER A 380 -26.08 -13.81 -0.59
N GLN A 381 -26.17 -13.70 -1.91
CA GLN A 381 -26.55 -14.79 -2.80
C GLN A 381 -25.32 -15.33 -3.54
N PRO A 382 -25.26 -16.64 -3.82
CA PRO A 382 -24.27 -17.19 -4.73
C PRO A 382 -24.37 -16.56 -6.12
N LYS A 383 -23.24 -16.52 -6.82
CA LYS A 383 -23.12 -16.00 -8.18
C LYS A 383 -22.59 -17.04 -9.14
N GLU A 384 -23.22 -17.13 -10.29
CA GLU A 384 -22.72 -17.89 -11.43
C GLU A 384 -21.58 -17.11 -12.08
N VAL A 385 -20.41 -17.74 -12.19
CA VAL A 385 -19.23 -17.16 -12.80
C VAL A 385 -18.61 -18.09 -13.82
N VAL A 386 -17.96 -17.51 -14.82
CA VAL A 386 -17.03 -18.21 -15.72
C VAL A 386 -15.63 -17.66 -15.50
N ILE A 387 -14.67 -18.56 -15.34
CA ILE A 387 -13.25 -18.22 -15.13
C ILE A 387 -12.46 -18.86 -16.25
N ARG A 388 -11.66 -18.09 -16.99
CA ARG A 388 -10.91 -18.56 -18.17
C ARG A 388 -9.42 -18.31 -18.05
N GLY A 389 -8.64 -19.25 -18.55
CA GLY A 389 -7.20 -19.18 -18.69
C GLY A 389 -6.83 -19.40 -20.14
N LEU A 390 -6.45 -18.32 -20.81
CA LEU A 390 -6.17 -18.31 -22.24
C LEU A 390 -4.66 -18.15 -22.49
N GLY A 391 -4.21 -18.72 -23.59
CA GLY A 391 -2.80 -18.77 -23.96
C GLY A 391 -2.67 -18.91 -25.46
N PRO A 392 -2.87 -20.11 -26.04
CA PRO A 392 -2.73 -20.33 -27.47
C PRO A 392 -3.50 -19.32 -28.35
N SER A 393 -4.72 -18.91 -27.97
CA SER A 393 -5.51 -17.96 -28.77
C SER A 393 -4.89 -16.56 -28.83
N LEU A 394 -4.01 -16.20 -27.90
CA LEU A 394 -3.37 -14.87 -27.89
C LEU A 394 -2.42 -14.69 -29.09
N THR A 395 -1.92 -15.78 -29.66
CA THR A 395 -1.06 -15.73 -30.86
C THR A 395 -1.80 -15.15 -32.07
N SER A 396 -3.11 -15.40 -32.19
CA SER A 396 -3.92 -14.79 -33.26
C SER A 396 -4.17 -13.30 -33.06
N GLU A 397 -4.00 -12.81 -31.82
CA GLU A 397 -4.10 -11.39 -31.45
C GLU A 397 -2.74 -10.68 -31.53
N GLY A 398 -1.72 -11.32 -32.11
CA GLY A 398 -0.38 -10.76 -32.32
C GLY A 398 0.55 -10.84 -31.11
N ILE A 399 0.14 -11.52 -30.04
CA ILE A 399 0.97 -11.71 -28.84
C ILE A 399 1.96 -12.85 -29.10
N ALA A 400 3.25 -12.50 -29.14
CA ALA A 400 4.33 -13.48 -29.22
C ALA A 400 4.48 -14.23 -27.88
N GLN A 401 5.02 -15.45 -27.92
CA GLN A 401 5.34 -16.25 -26.71
C GLN A 401 4.14 -16.48 -25.77
N ALA A 402 2.95 -16.66 -26.33
CA ALA A 402 1.78 -17.00 -25.53
C ALA A 402 1.96 -18.33 -24.78
N LEU A 403 1.35 -18.43 -23.60
CA LEU A 403 1.41 -19.61 -22.75
C LEU A 403 0.89 -20.83 -23.54
N PRO A 404 1.69 -21.87 -23.79
CA PRO A 404 1.31 -22.92 -24.74
C PRO A 404 0.15 -23.81 -24.31
N ASP A 405 -0.04 -23.95 -23.00
CA ASP A 405 -0.98 -24.90 -22.40
C ASP A 405 -1.37 -24.39 -20.99
N PRO A 406 -2.36 -23.48 -20.91
CA PRO A 406 -2.81 -22.87 -19.65
C PRO A 406 -3.66 -23.82 -18.79
N THR A 407 -3.36 -23.88 -17.50
CA THR A 407 -4.19 -24.52 -16.47
C THR A 407 -4.72 -23.46 -15.50
N ILE A 408 -5.98 -23.58 -15.06
CA ILE A 408 -6.56 -22.76 -13.98
C ILE A 408 -6.93 -23.60 -12.78
N GLU A 409 -6.63 -23.07 -11.60
CA GLU A 409 -7.18 -23.51 -10.32
C GLU A 409 -7.93 -22.37 -9.64
N VAL A 410 -9.02 -22.67 -8.93
CA VAL A 410 -9.79 -21.70 -8.13
C VAL A 410 -9.75 -22.14 -6.68
N HIS A 411 -9.31 -21.24 -5.80
CA HIS A 411 -9.13 -21.47 -4.37
C HIS A 411 -10.03 -20.53 -3.56
N ASP A 412 -10.49 -20.99 -2.40
CA ASP A 412 -11.20 -20.14 -1.43
C ASP A 412 -10.25 -19.33 -0.53
N ALA A 413 -10.80 -18.50 0.35
CA ALA A 413 -10.03 -17.68 1.29
C ALA A 413 -9.17 -18.48 2.29
N ALA A 414 -9.47 -19.76 2.50
CA ALA A 414 -8.66 -20.66 3.34
C ALA A 414 -7.58 -21.40 2.53
N GLY A 415 -7.49 -21.16 1.22
CA GLY A 415 -6.55 -21.82 0.32
C GLY A 415 -6.99 -23.22 -0.10
N ASN A 416 -8.26 -23.59 0.08
CA ASN A 416 -8.76 -24.88 -0.39
C ASN A 416 -9.05 -24.80 -1.89
N LEU A 417 -8.61 -25.83 -2.63
CA LEU A 417 -8.97 -25.99 -4.03
C LEU A 417 -10.49 -26.24 -4.16
N ILE A 418 -11.15 -25.42 -4.99
CA ILE A 418 -12.57 -25.51 -5.30
C ILE A 418 -12.78 -26.19 -6.65
N LEU A 419 -12.06 -25.74 -7.68
CA LEU A 419 -12.15 -26.23 -9.05
C LEU A 419 -10.79 -26.13 -9.74
N ALA A 420 -10.51 -27.00 -10.69
CA ALA A 420 -9.32 -26.94 -11.55
C ALA A 420 -9.66 -27.41 -12.95
N ASN A 421 -8.98 -26.87 -13.97
CA ASN A 421 -9.09 -27.30 -15.35
C ASN A 421 -7.85 -26.94 -16.18
N ASP A 422 -7.50 -27.78 -17.14
CA ASP A 422 -6.42 -27.62 -18.13
C ASP A 422 -6.94 -27.68 -19.58
N ASP A 423 -8.04 -28.40 -19.86
CA ASP A 423 -8.68 -28.47 -21.17
C ASP A 423 -10.20 -28.21 -21.07
N TRP A 424 -10.66 -27.03 -21.53
CA TRP A 424 -12.05 -26.60 -21.31
C TRP A 424 -13.13 -27.52 -21.88
N GLU A 425 -12.87 -28.17 -23.02
CA GLU A 425 -13.87 -29.03 -23.66
C GLU A 425 -14.10 -30.34 -22.91
N ALA A 426 -13.13 -30.77 -22.12
CA ALA A 426 -13.20 -32.00 -21.33
C ALA A 426 -14.00 -31.81 -20.03
N ASP A 427 -14.24 -30.56 -19.60
CA ASP A 427 -14.96 -30.25 -18.37
C ASP A 427 -16.46 -30.59 -18.48
N ALA A 428 -17.02 -31.15 -17.40
CA ALA A 428 -18.43 -31.53 -17.35
C ALA A 428 -19.41 -30.35 -17.55
N ASN A 429 -18.96 -29.12 -17.26
CA ASN A 429 -19.71 -27.88 -17.42
C ASN A 429 -19.33 -27.10 -18.69
N ALA A 430 -18.57 -27.69 -19.62
CA ALA A 430 -18.23 -27.04 -20.90
C ALA A 430 -19.48 -26.52 -21.66
N GLY A 431 -20.62 -27.21 -21.52
CA GLY A 431 -21.90 -26.73 -22.05
C GLY A 431 -22.34 -25.38 -21.48
N ARG A 432 -22.17 -25.13 -20.18
CA ARG A 432 -22.50 -23.85 -19.53
C ARG A 432 -21.60 -22.72 -20.02
N VAL A 433 -20.32 -23.01 -20.23
CA VAL A 433 -19.36 -22.04 -20.79
C VAL A 433 -19.75 -21.66 -22.23
N ARG A 434 -20.17 -22.64 -23.05
CA ARG A 434 -20.70 -22.40 -24.41
C ARG A 434 -22.00 -21.60 -24.39
N ASP A 435 -22.94 -21.95 -23.52
CA ASP A 435 -24.24 -21.26 -23.40
C ASP A 435 -24.07 -19.80 -22.98
N ALA A 436 -23.05 -19.50 -22.16
CA ALA A 436 -22.68 -18.14 -21.78
C ALA A 436 -21.99 -17.34 -22.91
N GLY A 437 -21.64 -17.99 -24.04
CA GLY A 437 -20.89 -17.38 -25.13
C GLY A 437 -19.41 -17.14 -24.82
N LEU A 438 -18.87 -17.85 -23.82
CA LEU A 438 -17.52 -17.65 -23.29
C LEU A 438 -16.58 -18.83 -23.58
N ALA A 439 -16.93 -19.72 -24.50
CA ALA A 439 -16.06 -20.82 -24.92
C ALA A 439 -14.69 -20.29 -25.42
N PRO A 440 -13.56 -20.76 -24.86
CA PRO A 440 -12.26 -20.56 -25.46
C PRO A 440 -12.21 -21.06 -26.92
N LYS A 441 -11.34 -20.45 -27.72
CA LYS A 441 -11.22 -20.80 -29.15
C LYS A 441 -10.33 -22.01 -29.36
N GLU A 442 -9.30 -22.16 -28.53
CA GLU A 442 -8.33 -23.24 -28.62
C GLU A 442 -8.66 -24.34 -27.61
N VAL A 443 -8.44 -25.60 -27.99
CA VAL A 443 -8.86 -26.76 -27.19
C VAL A 443 -8.04 -26.94 -25.91
N ARG A 444 -6.79 -26.45 -25.92
CA ARG A 444 -5.86 -26.49 -24.77
C ARG A 444 -6.01 -25.32 -23.80
N GLU A 445 -7.08 -24.55 -23.94
CA GLU A 445 -7.36 -23.45 -23.04
C GLU A 445 -8.21 -23.92 -21.88
N ALA A 446 -8.02 -23.34 -20.69
CA ALA A 446 -8.80 -23.69 -19.52
C ALA A 446 -10.03 -22.80 -19.39
N ALA A 447 -11.17 -23.38 -19.03
CA ALA A 447 -12.34 -22.63 -18.58
C ALA A 447 -13.13 -23.40 -17.53
N LEU A 448 -13.63 -22.68 -16.54
CA LEU A 448 -14.44 -23.20 -15.45
C LEU A 448 -15.76 -22.44 -15.39
N TYR A 449 -16.84 -23.14 -15.10
CA TYR A 449 -18.10 -22.57 -14.65
C TYR A 449 -18.31 -22.93 -13.18
N ALA A 450 -18.69 -21.95 -12.35
CA ALA A 450 -18.89 -22.14 -10.93
C ALA A 450 -20.09 -21.33 -10.41
N ASN A 451 -20.73 -21.82 -9.34
CA ASN A 451 -21.70 -21.05 -8.57
C ASN A 451 -21.12 -20.77 -7.18
N LEU A 452 -20.50 -19.61 -7.01
CA LEU A 452 -19.69 -19.27 -5.84
C LEU A 452 -20.48 -18.45 -4.83
N LYS A 453 -20.39 -18.82 -3.56
CA LYS A 453 -20.98 -18.02 -2.46
C LYS A 453 -20.21 -16.71 -2.29
N ALA A 454 -20.82 -15.76 -1.59
CA ALA A 454 -20.12 -14.55 -1.18
C ALA A 454 -18.84 -14.88 -0.40
N GLY A 455 -17.73 -14.23 -0.77
CA GLY A 455 -16.40 -14.56 -0.26
C GLY A 455 -15.27 -14.09 -1.17
N SER A 456 -14.05 -14.23 -0.69
CA SER A 456 -12.83 -13.99 -1.46
C SER A 456 -12.34 -15.29 -2.09
N TYR A 457 -11.92 -15.20 -3.35
CA TYR A 457 -11.43 -16.32 -4.14
C TYR A 457 -10.16 -15.94 -4.88
N THR A 458 -9.40 -16.94 -5.27
CA THR A 458 -8.16 -16.79 -6.02
C THR A 458 -8.16 -17.74 -7.20
N ALA A 459 -8.09 -17.21 -8.42
CA ALA A 459 -7.83 -17.97 -9.63
C ALA A 459 -6.31 -17.94 -9.92
N VAL A 460 -5.70 -19.12 -10.02
CA VAL A 460 -4.27 -19.30 -10.29
C VAL A 460 -4.12 -19.83 -11.70
N LEU A 461 -3.50 -19.04 -12.58
CA LEU A 461 -3.16 -19.43 -13.94
C LEU A 461 -1.70 -19.90 -13.99
N ARG A 462 -1.50 -21.15 -14.45
CA ARG A 462 -0.17 -21.76 -14.62
C ARG A 462 -0.03 -22.35 -16.01
N GLY A 463 1.20 -22.60 -16.44
CA GLY A 463 1.44 -23.48 -17.59
C GLY A 463 1.51 -24.94 -17.19
N PHE A 464 0.88 -25.82 -17.96
CA PHE A 464 1.04 -27.26 -17.82
C PHE A 464 2.52 -27.65 -17.89
N GLU A 465 2.93 -28.62 -17.07
CA GLU A 465 4.33 -29.06 -16.91
C GLU A 465 5.34 -27.93 -16.64
N ASN A 466 4.92 -26.87 -15.93
CA ASN A 466 5.73 -25.68 -15.64
C ASN A 466 6.19 -24.90 -16.89
N SER A 467 5.41 -24.96 -17.97
CA SER A 467 5.61 -24.06 -19.11
C SER A 467 5.37 -22.59 -18.70
N THR A 468 6.00 -21.68 -19.43
CA THR A 468 5.93 -20.23 -19.18
C THR A 468 5.53 -19.51 -20.46
N GLY A 469 4.94 -18.32 -20.32
CA GLY A 469 4.57 -17.47 -21.46
C GLY A 469 3.55 -16.42 -21.06
N ILE A 470 3.07 -15.65 -22.03
CA ILE A 470 2.03 -14.65 -21.80
C ILE A 470 0.67 -15.35 -21.69
N GLY A 471 0.01 -15.20 -20.55
CA GLY A 471 -1.31 -15.74 -20.28
C GLY A 471 -2.35 -14.65 -20.07
N LEU A 472 -3.61 -15.00 -20.23
CA LEU A 472 -4.76 -14.14 -19.93
C LEU A 472 -5.71 -14.88 -18.99
N VAL A 473 -5.93 -14.32 -17.80
CA VAL A 473 -6.94 -14.81 -16.85
C VAL A 473 -8.14 -13.88 -16.86
N GLU A 474 -9.34 -14.44 -16.87
CA GLU A 474 -10.59 -13.68 -16.95
C GLU A 474 -11.62 -14.23 -15.98
N VAL A 475 -12.38 -13.32 -15.36
CA VAL A 475 -13.51 -13.65 -14.48
C VAL A 475 -14.74 -12.88 -14.96
N TYR A 476 -15.79 -13.63 -15.27
CA TYR A 476 -17.08 -13.12 -15.75
C TYR A 476 -18.15 -13.39 -14.70
N ASP A 477 -18.85 -12.35 -14.27
CA ASP A 477 -20.11 -12.48 -13.51
C ASP A 477 -21.26 -12.67 -14.51
N LEU A 478 -21.94 -13.81 -14.45
CA LEU A 478 -23.06 -14.12 -15.36
C LEU A 478 -24.39 -13.52 -14.88
N THR A 479 -24.40 -12.83 -13.74
CA THR A 479 -25.61 -12.14 -13.30
C THR A 479 -25.98 -11.01 -14.26
N PRO A 480 -27.26 -10.90 -14.67
CA PRO A 480 -27.68 -9.81 -15.55
C PRO A 480 -27.29 -8.44 -15.00
N ALA A 481 -26.81 -7.56 -15.89
CA ALA A 481 -26.60 -6.15 -15.58
C ALA A 481 -27.90 -5.55 -15.01
N PRO A 482 -27.83 -4.67 -14.00
CA PRO A 482 -28.99 -4.13 -13.31
C PRO A 482 -29.74 -3.11 -14.17
#